data_AF-A4S4T6-F1
#
_entry.id   AF-A4S4T6-F1
#
_cell.length_a   1.000
_cell.length_b   1.000
_cell.length_c   1.000
_cell.angle_alpha   90.00
_cell.angle_beta   90.00
_cell.angle_gamma   90.00
#
_symmetry.space_group_name_H-M   'P 1'
#
loop_
_entity.id
_entity.type
_entity.pdbx_description
1 polymer ?
#
loop_
_entity_poly.entity_id
_entity_poly.type
_entity_poly.pdbx_seq_one_letter_code
_entity_poly.pdbx_strand_id
1 'polypeptide(L)'
;MTRTCAHGARVDARRAREACEACEACGTRRELWRCLTCGDASCGRYANGHSRAHARASEGGCVVMLSWDDLSVWCHECESYVDPESSAALRACVAAAALAKFGDRDGGGAV
;
A
#
# COMPACT_ATOMS: atom_id res chain seq x y z
N MET A 1 -15.14 -9.53 3.40
CA MET A 1 -14.35 -10.58 4.07
C MET A 1 -12.92 -10.45 3.58
N THR A 2 -11.99 -10.12 4.47
CA THR A 2 -10.54 -10.16 4.19
C THR A 2 -10.05 -11.61 4.25
N ARG A 3 -8.96 -11.92 3.56
CA ARG A 3 -8.36 -13.27 3.54
C ARG A 3 -6.91 -13.22 4.00
N THR A 4 -6.37 -14.35 4.43
CA THR A 4 -4.93 -14.52 4.65
C THR A 4 -4.27 -14.93 3.33
N CYS A 5 -3.06 -14.43 3.03
CA CYS A 5 -2.32 -14.89 1.84
C CYS A 5 -0.81 -14.92 2.08
N ALA A 6 -0.12 -15.88 1.46
CA ALA A 6 1.33 -16.05 1.61
C ALA A 6 2.14 -14.89 1.00
N HIS A 7 1.59 -14.18 0.00
CA HIS A 7 2.25 -13.04 -0.63
C HIS A 7 2.46 -11.88 0.36
N GLY A 8 1.58 -11.75 1.36
CA GLY A 8 1.71 -10.77 2.43
C GLY A 8 2.90 -11.01 3.37
N ALA A 9 3.56 -12.16 3.33
CA ALA A 9 4.77 -12.40 4.12
C ALA A 9 6.06 -11.89 3.42
N ARG A 10 5.98 -11.51 2.13
CA ARG A 10 7.14 -11.15 1.29
C ARG A 10 7.27 -9.63 1.07
N VAL A 11 6.86 -8.84 2.06
CA VAL A 11 6.79 -7.37 1.99
C VAL A 11 7.74 -6.71 2.98
N ASP A 12 8.08 -5.44 2.76
CA ASP A 12 8.99 -4.68 3.61
C ASP A 12 8.34 -3.37 4.09
N ALA A 13 8.26 -3.20 5.42
CA ALA A 13 7.71 -2.01 6.07
C ALA A 13 8.42 -0.71 5.66
N ARG A 14 9.70 -0.77 5.25
CA ARG A 14 10.43 0.40 4.73
C ARG A 14 9.73 1.01 3.52
N ARG A 15 9.06 0.20 2.69
CA ARG A 15 8.34 0.64 1.48
C ARG A 15 7.05 1.40 1.77
N ALA A 16 6.54 1.31 3.00
CA ALA A 16 5.28 1.93 3.42
C ALA A 16 5.47 3.26 4.18
N ARG A 17 6.72 3.70 4.41
CA ARG A 17 7.03 4.88 5.26
C ARG A 17 6.88 6.22 4.55
N GLU A 18 6.64 6.22 3.25
CA GLU A 18 6.61 7.42 2.43
C GLU A 18 5.22 7.69 1.90
N ALA A 19 4.82 8.97 1.94
CA ALA A 19 3.52 9.38 1.45
C ALA A 19 3.37 9.13 -0.05
N CYS A 20 2.23 8.56 -0.46
CA CYS A 20 1.85 8.53 -1.86
C CYS A 20 1.16 9.84 -2.20
N GLU A 21 1.84 10.73 -2.93
CA GLU A 21 1.27 12.02 -3.34
C GLU A 21 0.62 11.97 -4.73
N ALA A 22 1.18 11.13 -5.63
CA ALA A 22 0.67 10.93 -6.98
C ALA A 22 1.08 9.56 -7.53
N CYS A 23 0.36 9.10 -8.55
CA CYS A 23 0.74 7.93 -9.33
C CYS A 23 1.96 8.26 -10.21
N GLU A 24 3.00 7.42 -10.16
CA GLU A 24 4.23 7.61 -10.93
C GLU A 24 4.01 7.54 -12.45
N ALA A 25 3.01 6.78 -12.90
CA ALA A 25 2.73 6.59 -14.33
C ALA A 25 1.87 7.70 -14.96
N CYS A 26 0.95 8.33 -14.21
CA CYS A 26 0.03 9.32 -14.80
C CYS A 26 -0.24 10.58 -13.95
N GLY A 27 0.39 10.72 -12.79
CA GLY A 27 0.29 11.92 -11.95
C GLY A 27 -1.06 12.11 -11.24
N THR A 28 -2.03 11.19 -11.39
CA THR A 28 -3.29 11.29 -10.63
C THR A 28 -3.01 11.21 -9.13
N ARG A 29 -3.77 11.96 -8.33
CA ARG A 29 -3.67 12.01 -6.86
C ARG A 29 -4.78 11.24 -6.16
N ARG A 30 -5.58 10.48 -6.92
CA ARG A 30 -6.74 9.73 -6.43
C ARG A 30 -6.45 8.24 -6.49
N GLU A 31 -7.02 7.51 -5.53
CA GLU A 31 -6.90 6.06 -5.43
C GLU A 31 -5.45 5.60 -5.48
N LEU A 32 -4.62 6.11 -4.59
CA LEU A 32 -3.20 5.78 -4.61
C LEU A 32 -2.94 4.48 -3.87
N TRP A 33 -2.12 3.63 -4.48
CA TRP A 33 -1.69 2.36 -3.92
C TRP A 33 -0.17 2.31 -3.90
N ARG A 34 0.39 1.99 -2.73
CA ARG A 34 1.82 1.76 -2.54
C ARG A 34 2.13 0.28 -2.70
N CYS A 35 3.09 -0.06 -3.57
CA CYS A 35 3.62 -1.42 -3.61
C CYS A 35 4.45 -1.70 -2.36
N LEU A 36 4.11 -2.77 -1.62
CA LEU A 36 4.83 -3.13 -0.40
C LEU A 36 6.12 -3.93 -0.66
N THR A 37 6.42 -4.24 -1.92
CA THR A 37 7.65 -4.93 -2.34
C THR A 37 8.72 -3.94 -2.80
N CYS A 38 8.41 -3.06 -3.74
CA CYS A 38 9.38 -2.13 -4.33
C CYS A 38 9.20 -0.67 -3.90
N GLY A 39 8.02 -0.29 -3.39
CA GLY A 39 7.70 1.08 -3.00
C GLY A 39 7.08 1.95 -4.10
N ASP A 40 6.80 1.43 -5.30
CA ASP A 40 6.12 2.18 -6.37
C ASP A 40 4.75 2.74 -5.92
N ALA A 41 4.47 4.01 -6.25
CA ALA A 41 3.16 4.61 -6.07
C ALA A 41 2.35 4.57 -7.38
N SER A 42 1.26 3.80 -7.40
CA SER A 42 0.44 3.56 -8.58
C SER A 42 -1.04 3.75 -8.31
N CYS A 43 -1.81 4.23 -9.28
CA CYS A 43 -3.26 4.44 -9.09
C CYS A 43 -4.07 3.14 -9.21
N GLY A 44 -5.18 3.11 -8.50
CA GLY A 44 -6.13 2.00 -8.42
C GLY A 44 -6.96 1.81 -9.68
N ARG A 45 -7.81 0.78 -9.65
CA ARG A 45 -8.64 0.36 -10.79
C ARG A 45 -9.80 1.30 -11.11
N TYR A 46 -10.25 2.13 -10.18
CA TYR A 46 -11.30 3.12 -10.45
C TYR A 46 -10.69 4.47 -10.90
N ALA A 47 -9.36 4.58 -10.92
CA ALA A 47 -8.58 5.55 -11.68
C ALA A 47 -8.10 4.92 -13.00
N ASN A 48 -6.78 4.87 -13.27
CA ASN A 48 -6.22 4.34 -14.53
C ASN A 48 -5.69 2.90 -14.43
N GLY A 49 -5.78 2.25 -13.26
CA GLY A 49 -5.40 0.84 -13.10
C GLY A 49 -3.90 0.54 -13.13
N HIS A 50 -3.02 1.54 -12.95
CA HIS A 50 -1.57 1.34 -12.96
C HIS A 50 -1.06 0.39 -11.89
N SER A 51 -1.74 0.27 -10.74
CA SER A 51 -1.38 -0.70 -9.71
C SER A 51 -1.46 -2.15 -10.23
N ARG A 52 -2.48 -2.45 -11.06
CA ARG A 52 -2.62 -3.78 -11.69
C ARG A 52 -1.62 -3.97 -12.83
N ALA A 53 -1.33 -2.92 -13.59
CA ALA A 53 -0.31 -2.97 -14.65
C ALA A 53 1.09 -3.21 -14.06
N HIS A 54 1.43 -2.50 -12.98
CA HIS A 54 2.65 -2.66 -12.20
C HIS A 54 2.83 -4.10 -11.72
N ALA A 55 1.80 -4.69 -11.11
CA ALA A 55 1.85 -6.07 -10.63
C ALA A 55 2.08 -7.09 -11.75
N ARG A 56 1.54 -6.86 -12.96
CA ARG A 56 1.71 -7.74 -14.13
C ARG A 56 3.07 -7.61 -14.80
N ALA A 57 3.63 -6.39 -14.81
CA ALA A 57 4.92 -6.11 -15.44
C ALA A 57 6.11 -6.50 -14.54
N SER A 58 5.89 -6.63 -13.24
CA SER A 58 6.96 -6.88 -12.27
C SER A 58 7.19 -8.37 -12.04
N GLU A 59 8.37 -8.87 -12.43
CA GLU A 59 8.78 -10.26 -12.15
C GLU A 59 9.11 -10.51 -10.67
N GLY A 60 9.32 -9.45 -9.88
CA GLY A 60 9.76 -9.51 -8.48
C GLY A 60 8.67 -9.76 -7.42
N GLY A 61 7.45 -10.16 -7.80
CA GLY A 61 6.36 -10.41 -6.85
C GLY A 61 5.75 -9.12 -6.27
N CYS A 62 5.71 -8.03 -7.06
CA CYS A 62 5.07 -6.76 -6.69
C CYS A 62 3.54 -6.83 -6.75
N VAL A 63 2.96 -7.81 -6.07
CA VAL A 63 1.52 -8.11 -6.13
C VAL A 63 0.74 -7.59 -4.93
N VAL A 64 1.43 -7.21 -3.84
CA VAL A 64 0.80 -6.71 -2.60
C VAL A 64 0.86 -5.19 -2.55
N MET A 65 -0.30 -4.57 -2.48
CA MET A 65 -0.49 -3.13 -2.57
C MET A 65 -1.23 -2.62 -1.33
N LEU A 66 -0.79 -1.51 -0.76
CA LEU A 66 -1.44 -0.80 0.34
C LEU A 66 -2.16 0.43 -0.22
N SER A 67 -3.45 0.55 0.07
CA SER A 67 -4.25 1.73 -0.25
C SER A 67 -3.82 2.90 0.63
N TRP A 68 -3.46 4.02 0.01
CA TRP A 68 -3.12 5.24 0.74
C TRP A 68 -4.35 5.98 1.27
N ASP A 69 -5.56 5.63 0.83
CA ASP A 69 -6.81 6.26 1.27
C ASP A 69 -7.29 5.73 2.62
N ASP A 70 -7.25 4.42 2.82
CA ASP A 70 -7.84 3.74 4.00
C ASP A 70 -6.91 2.70 4.66
N LEU A 71 -5.67 2.57 4.19
CA LEU A 71 -4.67 1.60 4.66
C LEU A 71 -5.09 0.13 4.49
N SER A 72 -6.11 -0.15 3.67
CA SER A 72 -6.47 -1.50 3.27
C SER A 72 -5.38 -2.12 2.39
N VAL A 73 -5.24 -3.45 2.44
CA VAL A 73 -4.22 -4.19 1.67
C VAL A 73 -4.90 -5.05 0.62
N TRP A 74 -4.40 -4.98 -0.61
CA TRP A 74 -4.87 -5.76 -1.76
C TRP A 74 -3.74 -6.64 -2.30
N CYS A 75 -4.07 -7.88 -2.66
CA CYS A 75 -3.16 -8.76 -3.39
C CYS A 75 -3.71 -9.00 -4.80
N HIS A 76 -2.98 -8.56 -5.83
CA HIS A 76 -3.36 -8.75 -7.23
C HIS A 76 -3.32 -10.21 -7.68
N GLU A 77 -2.45 -11.03 -7.10
CA GLU A 77 -2.37 -12.46 -7.40
C GLU A 77 -3.57 -13.22 -6.82
N CYS A 78 -3.99 -12.88 -5.60
CA CYS A 78 -5.13 -13.53 -4.93
C CYS A 78 -6.48 -12.86 -5.23
N GLU A 79 -6.47 -11.78 -6.03
CA GLU A 79 -7.63 -10.93 -6.35
C GLU A 79 -8.54 -10.63 -5.15
N SER A 80 -7.93 -10.32 -4.00
CA SER A 80 -8.67 -10.11 -2.75
C SER A 80 -7.97 -9.16 -1.80
N TYR A 81 -8.79 -8.56 -0.92
CA TYR A 81 -8.29 -7.84 0.23
C TYR A 81 -7.67 -8.82 1.23
N VAL A 82 -6.49 -8.46 1.71
CA VAL A 82 -5.71 -9.26 2.65
C VAL A 82 -5.85 -8.66 4.04
N ASP A 83 -6.05 -9.52 5.04
CA ASP A 83 -6.08 -9.11 6.43
C ASP A 83 -4.66 -8.68 6.87
N PRO A 84 -4.44 -7.41 7.26
CA PRO A 84 -3.14 -6.96 7.74
C PRO A 84 -2.62 -7.75 8.93
N GLU A 85 -3.51 -8.29 9.76
CA GLU A 85 -3.15 -9.07 10.95
C GLU A 85 -2.61 -10.46 10.60
N SER A 86 -2.77 -10.92 9.36
CA SER A 86 -2.37 -12.26 8.92
C SER A 86 -0.86 -12.49 8.84
N SER A 87 -0.03 -11.43 8.83
CA SER A 87 1.43 -11.56 8.87
C SER A 87 2.07 -10.41 9.65
N ALA A 88 3.18 -10.69 10.34
CA ALA A 88 3.93 -9.64 11.03
C ALA A 88 4.46 -8.57 10.07
N ALA A 89 4.80 -8.98 8.83
CA ALA A 89 5.27 -8.07 7.80
C ALA A 89 4.18 -7.08 7.37
N LEU A 90 2.94 -7.56 7.14
CA LEU A 90 1.81 -6.70 6.79
C LEU A 90 1.46 -5.72 7.92
N ARG A 91 1.39 -6.22 9.16
CA ARG A 91 1.15 -5.36 10.33
C ARG A 91 2.19 -4.25 10.41
N ALA A 92 3.47 -4.57 10.20
CA ALA A 92 4.54 -3.59 10.19
C ALA A 92 4.40 -2.56 9.04
N CYS A 93 4.02 -3.00 7.84
CA CYS A 93 3.74 -2.10 6.72
C CYS A 93 2.59 -1.14 7.02
N VAL A 94 1.46 -1.64 7.54
CA VAL A 94 0.30 -0.81 7.86
C VAL A 94 0.61 0.16 9.00
N ALA A 95 1.32 -0.27 10.04
CA ALA A 95 1.77 0.61 11.13
C ALA A 95 2.71 1.72 10.61
N ALA A 96 3.66 1.38 9.73
CA ALA A 96 4.55 2.34 9.11
C ALA A 96 3.80 3.38 8.26
N ALA A 97 2.82 2.94 7.46
CA ALA A 97 1.97 3.83 6.67
C ALA A 97 1.09 4.72 7.55
N ALA A 98 0.54 4.18 8.64
CA ALA A 98 -0.25 4.95 9.59
C ALA A 98 0.59 6.07 10.25
N LEU A 99 1.81 5.76 10.68
CA LEU A 99 2.74 6.76 11.21
C LEU A 99 3.08 7.82 10.15
N ALA A 100 3.38 7.43 8.92
CA ALA A 100 3.67 8.37 7.85
C ALA A 100 2.47 9.26 7.47
N LYS A 101 1.25 8.73 7.56
CA LYS A 101 0.01 9.44 7.21
C LYS A 101 -0.54 10.32 8.33
N PHE A 102 -0.32 9.93 9.59
CA PHE A 102 -0.97 10.56 10.76
C PHE A 102 -0.01 11.06 11.85
N GLY A 103 1.25 10.66 11.84
CA GLY A 103 2.20 10.82 12.95
C GLY A 103 2.75 12.23 13.20
N ASP A 104 2.23 13.27 12.55
CA ASP A 104 2.62 14.68 12.74
C ASP A 104 1.40 15.57 13.04
N ARG A 105 0.47 15.08 13.87
CA ARG A 105 -0.72 15.84 14.31
C ARG A 105 -0.79 16.15 15.81
N ASP A 106 0.31 15.99 16.53
CA ASP A 106 0.43 16.33 17.95
C ASP A 106 1.48 17.42 18.21
N GLY A 107 1.41 18.50 17.43
CA GLY A 107 2.25 19.69 17.57
C GLY A 107 1.43 20.98 17.54
N GLY A 108 0.75 21.33 18.65
CA GLY A 108 0.30 22.71 18.88
C GLY A 108 -1.10 22.86 19.49
N GLY A 109 -1.15 23.05 20.81
CA GLY A 109 -2.35 23.46 21.52
C GLY A 109 -2.12 23.68 23.01
N ALA A 110 -1.02 24.36 23.37
CA ALA A 110 -0.96 25.05 24.64
C ALA A 110 -1.83 26.32 24.54
N VAL A 111 -3.00 26.31 25.18
CA VAL A 111 -3.64 27.47 25.82
C VAL A 111 -4.32 27.00 27.10
#